data_AF-A0A9E5KMC8-F1
#
_entry.id   AF-A0A9E5KMC8-F1
#
_cell.length_a   1.000
_cell.length_b   1.000
_cell.length_c   1.000
_cell.angle_alpha   90.00
_cell.angle_beta   90.00
_cell.angle_gamma   90.00
#
_symmetry.space_group_name_H-M   'P 1'
#
loop_
_entity.id
_entity.type
_entity.pdbx_description
1 polymer ?
#
loop_
_entity_poly.entity_id
_entity_poly.type
_entity_poly.pdbx_seq_one_letter_code
_entity_poly.pdbx_strand_id
1 'polypeptide(L)'
;MSTLNSPFCPDLQDHLQTLKQRGLLQVVDRPIDKDSELHPLVRWQFVGGMDERERKAFLFTNIVNAQGRRYDMSVVVGALAANREIYS
;
A
#
# COMPACT_ATOMS: atom_id res chain seq x y z
N MET A 1 2.32 -21.07 32.52
CA MET A 1 1.61 -22.07 31.70
C MET A 1 1.48 -21.50 30.31
N SER A 2 2.20 -22.12 29.38
CA SER A 2 2.50 -21.66 28.04
C SER A 2 1.30 -21.81 27.11
N THR A 3 0.94 -20.76 26.38
CA THR A 3 0.29 -20.90 25.08
C THR A 3 1.35 -20.67 24.02
N LEU A 4 1.71 -21.76 23.34
CA LEU A 4 2.64 -21.83 22.22
C LEU A 4 2.15 -20.92 21.09
N ASN A 5 2.84 -19.80 20.85
CA ASN A 5 2.67 -18.99 19.65
C ASN A 5 3.90 -19.24 18.76
N SER A 6 3.74 -20.02 17.69
CA SER A 6 4.77 -20.43 16.73
C SER A 6 4.23 -20.23 15.31
N PRO A 7 5.05 -19.96 14.29
CA PRO A 7 6.07 -18.92 14.14
C PRO A 7 5.65 -17.89 13.05
N PHE A 8 6.04 -16.62 13.24
CA PHE A 8 6.21 -15.56 12.22
C PHE A 8 5.61 -15.81 10.80
N CYS A 9 4.32 -15.54 10.62
CA CYS A 9 3.78 -15.14 9.32
C CYS A 9 3.72 -13.61 9.38
N PRO A 10 4.51 -12.87 8.58
CA PRO A 10 4.45 -11.41 8.63
C PRO A 10 3.03 -11.01 8.21
N ASP A 11 2.30 -10.40 9.14
CA ASP A 11 0.98 -9.91 8.79
C ASP A 11 1.11 -8.74 7.80
N LEU A 12 0.02 -8.39 7.11
CA LEU A 12 0.03 -7.29 6.16
C LEU A 12 0.53 -5.99 6.81
N GLN A 13 0.26 -5.80 8.10
CA GLN A 13 0.68 -4.62 8.84
C GLN A 13 2.19 -4.59 9.05
N ASP A 14 2.82 -5.70 9.44
CA ASP A 14 4.26 -5.87 9.59
C ASP A 14 4.98 -5.63 8.25
N HIS A 15 4.39 -6.13 7.16
CA HIS A 15 4.91 -5.87 5.82
C HIS A 15 4.84 -4.38 5.46
N LEU A 16 3.72 -3.70 5.78
CA LEU A 16 3.60 -2.26 5.57
C LEU A 16 4.58 -1.45 6.43
N GLN A 17 4.85 -1.88 7.67
CA GLN A 17 5.88 -1.25 8.51
C GLN A 17 7.26 -1.40 7.86
N THR A 18 7.58 -2.59 7.34
CA THR A 18 8.84 -2.85 6.65
C THR A 18 8.98 -1.96 5.41
N LEU A 19 7.94 -1.84 4.58
CA LEU A 19 7.93 -0.94 3.42
C LEU A 19 8.09 0.53 3.84
N LYS A 20 7.45 0.94 4.94
CA LYS A 20 7.59 2.29 5.49
C LYS A 20 9.02 2.57 5.94
N GLN A 21 9.65 1.65 6.66
CA GLN A 21 11.04 1.77 7.12
C GLN A 21 12.03 1.84 5.94
N ARG A 22 11.77 1.10 4.87
CA ARG A 22 12.58 1.12 3.64
C ARG A 22 12.30 2.32 2.73
N GLY A 23 11.35 3.19 3.07
CA GLY A 23 10.95 4.34 2.23
C GLY A 23 10.18 3.95 0.95
N LEU A 24 9.66 2.72 0.91
CA LEU A 24 8.93 2.12 -0.20
C LEU A 24 7.41 2.18 -0.04
N LEU A 25 6.91 2.80 1.03
CA LEU A 25 5.49 3.07 1.25
C LEU A 25 5.20 4.57 1.18
N GLN A 26 4.34 4.98 0.25
CA GLN A 26 3.79 6.33 0.20
C GLN A 26 2.42 6.36 0.88
N VAL A 27 2.28 7.17 1.92
CA VAL A 27 0.98 7.41 2.57
C VAL A 27 0.33 8.65 1.94
N VAL A 28 -0.96 8.54 1.62
CA VAL A 28 -1.77 9.60 1.02
C VAL A 28 -3.02 9.79 1.88
N ASP A 29 -3.13 10.97 2.49
CA ASP A 29 -4.18 11.35 3.44
C ASP A 29 -5.23 12.30 2.84
N ARG A 30 -4.93 12.91 1.68
CA ARG A 30 -5.93 13.67 0.91
C ARG A 30 -7.10 12.76 0.50
N PRO A 31 -8.31 13.30 0.33
CA PRO A 31 -9.43 12.55 -0.24
C PRO A 31 -9.05 11.96 -1.60
N ILE A 32 -9.31 10.67 -1.78
CA ILE A 32 -9.09 9.92 -3.01
C ILE A 32 -10.38 9.23 -3.41
N ASP A 33 -10.85 9.51 -4.63
CA ASP A 33 -11.96 8.77 -5.21
C ASP A 33 -11.52 7.35 -5.59
N LYS A 34 -12.14 6.36 -4.94
CA LYS A 34 -11.86 4.94 -5.18
C LYS A 34 -12.11 4.51 -6.63
N ASP A 35 -13.04 5.18 -7.31
CA ASP A 35 -13.50 4.77 -8.64
C ASP A 35 -12.62 5.35 -9.76
N SER A 36 -11.95 6.47 -9.51
CA SER A 36 -11.25 7.24 -10.55
C SER A 36 -9.77 7.52 -10.26
N GLU A 37 -9.32 7.53 -9.01
CA GLU A 37 -7.97 8.00 -8.67
C GLU A 37 -7.00 6.90 -8.20
N LEU A 38 -7.48 5.86 -7.52
CA LEU A 38 -6.61 4.83 -6.91
C LEU A 38 -5.63 4.20 -7.91
N HIS A 39 -6.17 3.58 -8.96
CA HIS A 39 -5.35 2.86 -9.94
C HIS A 39 -4.53 3.79 -10.84
N PRO A 40 -5.07 4.91 -11.36
CA PRO A 40 -4.29 5.82 -12.19
C PRO A 40 -3.06 6.40 -11.49
N LEU A 41 -3.17 6.79 -10.22
CA LEU A 41 -2.04 7.30 -9.44
C LEU A 41 -0.92 6.26 -9.32
N VAL A 42 -1.28 5.01 -9.03
CA VAL A 42 -0.31 3.93 -8.89
C VAL A 42 0.27 3.55 -10.25
N ARG A 43 -0.55 3.53 -11.30
CA ARG A 43 -0.14 3.23 -12.68
C ARG A 43 0.87 4.24 -13.20
N TRP A 44 0.83 5.48 -12.73
CA TRP A 44 1.74 6.52 -13.21
C TRP A 44 3.22 6.18 -12.99
N GLN A 45 3.53 5.43 -11.92
CA GLN A 45 4.88 4.89 -11.66
C GLN A 45 5.40 4.01 -12.80
N PHE A 46 4.51 3.30 -13.50
CA PHE A 46 4.88 2.43 -14.61
C PHE A 46 4.99 3.18 -15.94
N VAL A 47 4.28 4.30 -16.08
CA VAL A 47 4.30 5.13 -17.30
C VAL A 47 5.51 6.06 -17.33
N GLY A 48 5.98 6.52 -16.16
CA GLY A 48 7.13 7.41 -16.03
C GLY A 48 8.50 6.74 -16.18
N GLY A 49 8.55 5.42 -16.42
CA GLY A 49 9.82 4.69 -16.58
C GLY A 49 10.62 4.50 -15.30
N MET A 50 9.99 4.58 -14.11
CA MET A 50 10.67 4.26 -12.85
C MET A 50 11.14 2.81 -12.85
N ASP A 51 12.38 2.60 -12.37
CA ASP A 51 12.93 1.27 -12.17
C ASP A 51 12.02 0.49 -11.20
N GLU A 52 11.88 -0.82 -11.40
CA GLU A 52 11.09 -1.68 -10.54
C GLU A 52 11.48 -1.54 -9.06
N ARG A 53 12.76 -1.28 -8.78
CA ARG A 53 13.28 -1.10 -7.43
C ARG A 53 12.81 0.19 -6.76
N GLU A 54 12.46 1.20 -7.55
CA GLU A 54 12.01 2.51 -7.06
C GLU A 54 10.49 2.58 -6.88
N ARG A 55 9.76 1.56 -7.37
CA ARG A 55 8.30 1.50 -7.26
C ARG A 55 7.89 1.36 -5.79
N LYS A 56 6.90 2.16 -5.41
CA LYS A 56 6.38 2.24 -4.06
C LYS A 56 4.98 1.68 -3.99
N ALA A 57 4.67 1.08 -2.84
CA ALA A 57 3.29 0.81 -2.45
C ALA A 57 2.62 2.12 -2.02
N PHE A 58 1.31 2.22 -2.23
CA PHE A 58 0.51 3.39 -1.85
C PHE A 58 -0.52 2.97 -0.82
N LEU A 59 -0.50 3.63 0.34
CA LEU A 59 -1.53 3.51 1.37
C LEU A 59 -2.40 4.76 1.36
N PHE A 60 -3.66 4.58 1.03
CA PHE A 60 -4.67 5.63 1.00
C PHE A 60 -5.55 5.54 2.25
N THR A 61 -5.54 6.57 3.08
CA THR A 61 -6.24 6.57 4.38
C THR A 61 -7.54 7.36 4.37
N ASN A 62 -7.87 8.02 3.25
CA ASN A 62 -9.04 8.88 3.12
C ASN A 62 -9.77 8.60 1.80
N ILE A 63 -10.56 7.52 1.81
CA ILE A 63 -11.27 7.05 0.63
C ILE A 63 -12.64 7.68 0.53
N VAL A 64 -12.94 8.24 -0.63
CA VAL A 64 -14.26 8.72 -1.03
C VAL A 64 -14.73 8.00 -2.30
N ASN A 65 -16.00 8.15 -2.67
CA ASN A 65 -16.47 7.81 -4.01
C ASN A 65 -16.81 9.09 -4.79
N ALA A 66 -17.16 8.94 -6.07
CA ALA A 66 -17.61 10.03 -6.93
C ALA A 66 -18.80 10.85 -6.39
N GLN A 67 -19.57 10.31 -5.43
CA GLN A 67 -20.71 10.99 -4.79
C GLN A 67 -20.32 11.70 -3.48
N GLY A 68 -19.03 11.71 -3.11
CA GLY A 68 -18.51 12.33 -1.88
C GLY A 68 -18.75 11.50 -0.61
N ARG A 69 -19.22 10.25 -0.72
CA ARG A 69 -19.35 9.35 0.43
C ARG A 69 -17.96 8.92 0.90
N ARG A 70 -17.65 9.19 2.16
CA ARG A 70 -16.42 8.73 2.81
C ARG A 70 -16.56 7.30 3.32
N TYR A 71 -15.48 6.55 3.22
CA TYR A 71 -15.36 5.20 3.76
C TYR A 71 -14.36 5.19 4.91
N ASP A 72 -14.73 4.54 6.01
CA ASP A 72 -13.85 4.34 7.18
C ASP A 72 -12.99 3.08 6.98
N MET A 73 -12.24 3.08 5.88
CA MET A 73 -11.31 2.01 5.53
C MET A 73 -10.09 2.61 4.82
N SER A 74 -8.93 2.00 5.06
CA SER A 74 -7.73 2.32 4.30
C SER A 74 -7.53 1.30 3.19
N VAL A 75 -7.07 1.78 2.04
CA VAL A 75 -6.81 0.93 0.87
C VAL A 75 -5.32 0.98 0.55
N VAL A 76 -4.71 -0.19 0.39
CA VAL A 76 -3.32 -0.29 -0.07
C VAL A 76 -3.27 -0.87 -1.48
N VAL A 77 -2.44 -0.28 -2.33
CA VAL A 77 -2.19 -0.76 -3.69
C VAL A 77 -0.69 -0.93 -3.91
N GLY A 78 -0.30 -2.04 -4.56
CA GLY A 78 1.11 -2.36 -4.80
C GLY A 78 1.85 -2.99 -3.62
N ALA A 79 1.15 -3.35 -2.54
CA ALA A 79 1.75 -3.93 -1.33
C ALA A 79 2.50 -5.26 -1.57
N LEU A 80 2.05 -6.09 -2.53
CA LEU A 80 2.61 -7.42 -2.79
C LEU A 80 3.37 -7.54 -4.12
N ALA A 81 3.26 -6.54 -5.01
CA ALA A 81 3.68 -6.64 -6.41
C ALA A 81 4.61 -5.51 -6.88
N ALA A 82 5.09 -4.65 -5.98
CA ALA A 82 5.95 -3.53 -6.38
C ALA A 82 7.43 -3.93 -6.61
N ASN A 83 7.97 -4.97 -5.96
CA ASN A 83 9.37 -5.40 -6.08
C ASN A 83 9.58 -6.84 -5.53
N ARG A 84 10.53 -7.62 -6.08
CA ARG A 84 10.97 -8.94 -5.55
C ARG A 84 11.42 -8.91 -4.09
N GLU A 85 11.88 -7.77 -3.58
CA GLU A 85 12.23 -7.58 -2.16
C GLU A 85 11.06 -7.71 -1.19
N ILE A 86 9.81 -7.72 -1.69
CA ILE A 86 8.60 -7.90 -0.89
C ILE A 86 8.46 -9.35 -0.36
N TYR A 87 9.21 -10.30 -0.91
CA TYR A 87 9.14 -11.72 -0.54
C TYR A 87 10.22 -12.18 0.46
N SER A 88 11.10 -11.28 0.95
CA SER A 88 12.25 -11.65 1.80
C SER A 88 12.03 -11.34 3.27
#